data_AF-A0A642H4E2-F1
#
_entry.id   AF-A0A642H4E2-F1
#
_cell.length_a   1.000
_cell.length_b   1.000
_cell.length_c   1.000
_cell.angle_alpha   90.00
_cell.angle_beta   90.00
_cell.angle_gamma   90.00
#
_symmetry.space_group_name_H-M   'P 1'
#
loop_
_entity.id
_entity.type
_entity.pdbx_description
1 polymer ?
#
loop_
_entity_poly.entity_id
_entity_poly.type
_entity_poly.pdbx_seq_one_letter_code
_entity_poly.pdbx_strand_id
1 'polypeptide(L)'
;MIVDYFDTVYSSINGRSPFATKLKIYSFFRWLIRVVANIVIPISFLLNRRKYCLKITSTTKKEKLIVSLTSFPKRINRLWIVIESIFRQSIKPDMVILWLSKEQFPDRSFIPNSLLSLEKRGLIIELCEGDLRSHKKYYYALRQYPNDIIIT
;
A
#
# COMPACT_ATOMS: atom_id res chain seq x y z
N MET A 1 -2.27 12.05 8.18
CA MET A 1 -3.30 11.37 7.35
C MET A 1 -4.31 10.68 8.26
N ILE A 2 -5.52 10.36 7.78
CA ILE A 2 -6.53 9.63 8.59
C ILE A 2 -6.02 8.30 9.14
N VAL A 3 -5.10 7.64 8.43
CA VAL A 3 -4.40 6.44 8.90
C VAL A 3 -3.60 6.74 10.17
N ASP A 4 -2.77 7.80 10.16
CA ASP A 4 -1.95 8.22 11.31
C ASP A 4 -2.81 8.58 12.53
N TYR A 5 -4.00 9.15 12.32
CA TYR A 5 -4.96 9.38 13.39
C TYR A 5 -5.39 8.05 14.04
N PHE A 6 -5.83 7.07 13.25
CA PHE A 6 -6.22 5.75 13.78
C PHE A 6 -5.06 5.02 14.45
N ASP A 7 -3.85 5.13 13.92
CA ASP A 7 -2.64 4.54 14.51
C ASP A 7 -2.28 5.19 15.85
N THR A 8 -2.37 6.52 15.94
CA THR A 8 -2.16 7.28 17.18
C THR A 8 -3.18 6.88 18.25
N VAL A 9 -4.47 6.80 17.89
CA VAL A 9 -5.50 6.37 18.84
C VAL A 9 -5.27 4.91 19.25
N TYR A 10 -4.96 4.01 18.30
CA TYR A 10 -4.70 2.60 18.61
C TYR A 10 -3.54 2.41 19.58
N SER A 11 -2.40 3.07 19.33
CA SER A 11 -1.20 2.99 20.16
C SER A 11 -1.38 3.67 21.53
N SER A 12 -2.28 4.65 21.63
CA SER A 12 -2.62 5.28 22.92
C SER A 12 -3.34 4.33 23.90
N ILE A 13 -3.98 3.25 23.40
CA ILE A 13 -4.65 2.26 24.25
C ILE A 13 -3.59 1.45 25.00
N ASN A 14 -3.29 1.89 26.21
CA ASN A 14 -2.27 1.30 27.08
C ASN A 14 -2.89 0.57 28.27
N GLY A 15 -2.34 -0.60 28.57
CA GLY A 15 -2.80 -1.53 29.62
C GLY A 15 -2.49 -1.07 31.05
N ARG A 16 -2.79 0.18 31.39
CA ARG A 16 -2.36 0.82 32.64
C ARG A 16 -3.07 0.29 33.89
N SER A 17 -4.28 -0.26 33.75
CA SER A 17 -5.05 -0.84 34.86
C SER A 17 -5.01 -2.38 34.84
N PRO A 18 -4.50 -3.04 35.90
CA PRO A 18 -4.49 -4.50 36.01
C PRO A 18 -5.88 -5.14 35.89
N PHE A 19 -6.90 -4.49 36.47
CA PHE A 19 -8.29 -4.94 36.41
C PHE A 19 -8.84 -4.94 34.98
N ALA A 20 -8.66 -3.83 34.25
CA ALA A 20 -9.12 -3.70 32.88
C ALA A 20 -8.38 -4.65 31.92
N THR A 21 -7.10 -4.95 32.20
CA THR A 21 -6.32 -5.95 31.48
C THR A 21 -6.88 -7.35 31.71
N LYS A 22 -7.23 -7.72 32.95
CA LYS A 22 -7.86 -9.01 33.28
C LYS A 22 -9.19 -9.21 32.54
N LEU A 23 -9.99 -8.17 32.43
CA LEU A 23 -11.26 -8.17 31.69
C LEU A 23 -11.12 -8.00 30.16
N LYS A 24 -9.89 -7.95 29.61
CA LYS A 24 -9.61 -7.76 28.18
C LYS A 24 -10.23 -6.51 27.56
N ILE A 25 -10.52 -5.49 28.37
CA ILE A 25 -11.17 -4.24 27.92
C ILE A 25 -10.32 -3.53 26.85
N TYR A 26 -9.00 -3.46 27.05
CA TYR A 26 -8.09 -2.86 26.06
C TYR A 26 -8.07 -3.61 24.72
N SER A 27 -8.18 -4.94 24.75
CA SER A 27 -8.26 -5.76 23.54
C SER A 27 -9.56 -5.50 22.78
N PHE A 28 -10.67 -5.33 23.50
CA PHE A 28 -11.95 -4.95 22.92
C PHE A 28 -11.87 -3.58 22.24
N PHE A 29 -11.34 -2.55 22.91
CA PHE A 29 -11.19 -1.23 22.29
C PHE A 29 -10.26 -1.24 21.08
N ARG A 30 -9.12 -1.95 21.15
CA ARG A 30 -8.23 -2.14 19.99
C ARG A 30 -8.92 -2.85 18.83
N TRP A 31 -9.77 -3.83 19.12
CA TRP A 31 -10.60 -4.47 18.11
C TRP A 31 -11.61 -3.49 17.51
N LEU A 32 -12.32 -2.73 18.33
CA LEU A 32 -13.29 -1.72 17.90
C LEU A 32 -12.65 -0.66 16.99
N ILE A 33 -11.51 -0.10 17.39
CA ILE A 33 -10.75 0.86 16.58
C ILE A 33 -10.40 0.25 15.22
N ARG A 34 -9.91 -1.00 15.19
CA ARG A 34 -9.59 -1.67 13.93
C ARG A 34 -10.81 -1.87 13.04
N VAL A 35 -11.98 -2.21 13.60
CA VAL A 35 -13.23 -2.33 12.85
C VAL A 35 -13.59 -0.98 12.22
N VAL A 36 -13.60 0.08 13.01
CA VAL A 36 -13.90 1.44 12.54
C VAL A 36 -12.90 1.89 11.48
N ALA A 37 -11.59 1.71 11.71
CA ALA A 37 -10.54 2.08 10.76
C ALA A 37 -10.69 1.35 9.41
N ASN A 38 -11.03 0.05 9.45
CA ASN A 38 -11.26 -0.75 8.24
C ASN A 38 -12.44 -0.28 7.38
N ILE A 39 -13.36 0.51 7.95
CA ILE A 39 -14.50 1.09 7.24
C ILE A 39 -14.19 2.54 6.82
N VAL A 40 -13.71 3.35 7.76
CA VAL A 40 -13.53 4.80 7.57
C VAL A 40 -12.38 5.12 6.61
N ILE A 41 -11.25 4.40 6.69
CA ILE A 41 -10.08 4.67 5.83
C ILE A 41 -10.41 4.48 4.35
N PRO A 42 -10.98 3.32 3.90
CA PRO A 42 -11.38 3.15 2.51
C PRO A 42 -12.35 4.23 2.02
N ILE A 43 -13.36 4.59 2.82
CA ILE A 43 -14.34 5.62 2.46
C ILE A 43 -13.65 6.97 2.27
N SER A 44 -12.82 7.40 3.23
CA SER A 44 -12.07 8.66 3.13
C SER A 44 -11.15 8.71 1.91
N PHE A 45 -10.52 7.57 1.57
CA PHE A 45 -9.68 7.48 0.38
C PHE A 45 -10.50 7.66 -0.89
N LEU A 46 -11.63 6.97 -1.02
CA LEU A 46 -12.52 7.08 -2.18
C LEU A 46 -13.06 8.50 -2.37
N LEU A 47 -13.46 9.18 -1.29
CA LEU A 47 -13.96 10.56 -1.34
C LEU A 47 -12.91 11.56 -1.85
N ASN A 48 -11.66 11.37 -1.44
CA ASN A 48 -10.58 12.33 -1.73
C ASN A 48 -9.58 11.83 -2.78
N ARG A 49 -9.92 10.77 -3.54
CA ARG A 49 -9.00 10.07 -4.44
C ARG A 49 -8.40 10.96 -5.53
N ARG A 50 -9.19 11.90 -6.07
CA ARG A 50 -8.75 12.80 -7.16
C ARG A 50 -7.64 13.76 -6.75
N LYS A 51 -7.47 14.03 -5.45
CA LYS A 51 -6.46 14.97 -4.93
C LYS A 51 -5.03 14.42 -5.00
N TYR A 52 -4.85 13.10 -5.01
CA TYR A 52 -3.54 12.47 -4.83
C TYR A 52 -3.11 11.75 -6.11
N CYS A 53 -2.18 12.33 -6.86
CA CYS A 53 -1.64 11.73 -8.06
C CYS A 53 -0.11 11.82 -7.99
N LEU A 54 0.58 10.77 -8.41
CA LEU A 54 2.00 10.90 -8.70
C LEU A 54 2.11 11.52 -10.09
N LYS A 55 2.58 12.77 -10.13
CA LYS A 55 3.05 13.33 -11.39
C LYS A 55 4.31 12.56 -11.73
N ILE A 56 4.29 11.78 -12.81
CA ILE A 56 5.51 11.23 -13.40
C ILE A 56 6.32 12.45 -13.80
N THR A 57 7.25 12.84 -12.94
CA THR A 57 8.01 14.05 -13.16
C THR A 57 9.18 13.62 -14.04
N SER A 58 9.24 14.14 -15.26
CA SER A 58 10.43 14.10 -16.11
C SER A 58 11.51 15.00 -15.50
N THR A 59 11.85 14.79 -14.23
CA THR A 59 12.97 15.47 -13.62
C THR A 59 14.25 14.91 -14.22
N THR A 60 15.19 15.81 -14.50
CA THR A 60 16.58 15.50 -14.82
C THR A 60 17.36 14.95 -13.62
N LYS A 61 16.66 14.46 -12.57
CA LYS A 61 17.30 13.86 -11.41
C LYS A 61 18.09 12.63 -11.85
N LYS A 62 19.32 12.55 -11.36
CA LYS A 62 20.26 11.47 -11.65
C LYS A 62 19.82 10.13 -11.04
N GLU A 63 19.02 10.18 -9.97
CA GLU A 63 18.54 9.03 -9.20
C GLU A 63 17.07 9.24 -8.80
N LYS A 64 16.23 8.21 -9.01
CA LYS A 64 14.80 8.20 -8.68
C LYS A 64 14.52 7.46 -7.38
N LEU A 65 13.49 7.91 -6.66
CA LEU A 65 12.92 7.18 -5.53
C LEU A 65 11.76 6.29 -5.99
N ILE A 66 11.97 4.98 -5.95
CA ILE A 66 11.00 3.98 -6.41
C ILE A 66 10.47 3.19 -5.22
N VAL A 67 9.15 3.21 -5.04
CA VAL A 67 8.47 2.27 -4.14
C VAL A 67 8.09 1.03 -4.93
N SER A 68 8.62 -0.11 -4.54
CA SER A 68 8.38 -1.38 -5.22
C SER A 68 7.72 -2.40 -4.32
N LEU A 69 6.62 -2.98 -4.79
CA LEU A 69 5.84 -3.92 -4.00
C LEU A 69 5.34 -5.08 -4.84
N THR A 70 4.86 -6.12 -4.17
CA THR A 70 4.26 -7.30 -4.80
C THR A 70 3.06 -7.78 -3.99
N SER A 71 2.17 -8.51 -4.64
CA SER A 71 1.00 -9.12 -4.01
C SER A 71 0.66 -10.46 -4.65
N PHE A 72 -0.35 -11.11 -4.10
CA PHE A 72 -0.84 -12.42 -4.52
C PHE A 72 -2.38 -12.46 -4.39
N PRO A 73 -3.08 -13.45 -4.97
CA PRO A 73 -4.53 -13.41 -5.13
C PRO A 73 -5.33 -13.13 -3.85
N LYS A 74 -4.96 -13.73 -2.71
CA LYS A 74 -5.68 -13.53 -1.43
C LYS A 74 -5.66 -12.07 -0.92
N ARG A 75 -4.67 -11.26 -1.33
CA ARG A 75 -4.50 -9.87 -0.85
C ARG A 75 -4.76 -8.80 -1.90
N ILE A 76 -4.94 -9.18 -3.17
CA ILE A 76 -5.01 -8.23 -4.28
C ILE A 76 -6.16 -7.23 -4.15
N ASN A 77 -7.33 -7.70 -3.67
CA ASN A 77 -8.55 -6.88 -3.57
C ASN A 77 -8.45 -5.70 -2.59
N ARG A 78 -7.53 -5.76 -1.61
CA ARG A 78 -7.34 -4.67 -0.64
C ARG A 78 -6.10 -3.82 -0.92
N LEU A 79 -5.28 -4.22 -1.89
CA LEU A 79 -3.99 -3.59 -2.15
C LEU A 79 -4.13 -2.12 -2.60
N TRP A 80 -5.24 -1.76 -3.23
CA TRP A 80 -5.50 -0.37 -3.62
C TRP A 80 -5.46 0.60 -2.43
N ILE A 81 -5.78 0.16 -1.21
CA ILE A 81 -5.70 0.98 0.01
C ILE A 81 -4.23 1.27 0.36
N VAL A 82 -3.35 0.28 0.16
CA VAL A 82 -1.90 0.45 0.38
C VAL A 82 -1.34 1.45 -0.63
N ILE A 83 -1.68 1.30 -1.91
CA ILE A 83 -1.24 2.24 -2.96
C ILE A 83 -1.77 3.67 -2.69
N GLU A 84 -3.03 3.82 -2.32
CA GLU A 84 -3.60 5.12 -1.92
C GLU A 84 -2.84 5.74 -0.73
N SER A 85 -2.42 4.91 0.24
CA SER A 85 -1.62 5.36 1.38
C SER A 85 -0.24 5.86 0.94
N ILE A 86 0.40 5.17 -0.02
CA ILE A 86 1.67 5.60 -0.63
C ILE A 86 1.48 6.93 -1.37
N PHE A 87 0.42 7.05 -2.18
CA PHE A 87 0.09 8.29 -2.90
C PHE A 87 -0.22 9.47 -1.98
N ARG A 88 -0.46 9.24 -0.68
CA ARG A 88 -0.78 10.26 0.33
C ARG A 88 0.38 10.60 1.26
N GLN A 89 1.53 9.95 1.13
CA GLN A 89 2.74 10.27 1.91
C GLN A 89 3.18 11.72 1.69
N SER A 90 3.81 12.33 2.69
CA SER A 90 4.35 13.70 2.59
C SER A 90 5.46 13.79 1.54
N ILE A 91 6.39 12.84 1.56
CA ILE A 91 7.42 12.65 0.54
C ILE A 91 6.83 11.74 -0.54
N LYS A 92 6.76 12.24 -1.78
CA LYS A 92 6.27 11.45 -2.91
C LYS A 92 7.40 10.65 -3.54
N PRO A 93 7.21 9.35 -3.80
CA PRO A 93 8.12 8.64 -4.67
C PRO A 93 7.97 9.13 -6.12
N ASP A 94 9.04 9.00 -6.89
CA ASP A 94 9.01 9.28 -8.33
C ASP A 94 8.24 8.19 -9.08
N MET A 95 8.26 6.95 -8.56
CA MET A 95 7.58 5.79 -9.15
C MET A 95 7.00 4.85 -8.09
N VAL A 96 5.85 4.23 -8.39
CA VAL A 96 5.29 3.13 -7.60
C VAL A 96 5.02 1.95 -8.52
N ILE A 97 5.70 0.83 -8.29
CA ILE A 97 5.64 -0.35 -9.15
C ILE A 97 5.09 -1.54 -8.37
N LEU A 98 4.04 -2.16 -8.91
CA LEU A 98 3.46 -3.40 -8.43
C LEU A 98 3.84 -4.56 -9.34
N TRP A 99 4.63 -5.50 -8.81
CA TRP A 99 5.02 -6.73 -9.50
C TRP A 99 4.05 -7.86 -9.18
N LEU A 100 3.44 -8.45 -10.20
CA LEU A 100 2.53 -9.59 -10.10
C LEU A 100 3.07 -10.76 -10.95
N SER A 101 2.98 -11.98 -10.43
CA SER A 101 3.43 -13.16 -11.18
C SER A 101 2.37 -13.57 -12.20
N LYS A 102 2.75 -13.88 -13.43
CA LYS A 102 1.85 -14.45 -14.44
C LYS A 102 1.31 -15.82 -14.07
N GLU A 103 2.00 -16.58 -13.21
CA GLU A 103 1.46 -17.84 -12.68
C GLU A 103 0.22 -17.61 -11.79
N GLN A 104 0.12 -16.44 -11.16
CA GLN A 104 -0.99 -16.06 -10.28
C GLN A 104 -2.01 -15.13 -10.96
N PHE A 105 -1.54 -14.35 -11.93
CA PHE A 105 -2.31 -13.37 -12.70
C PHE A 105 -1.96 -13.54 -14.18
N PRO A 106 -2.55 -14.55 -14.87
CA PRO A 106 -2.17 -14.88 -16.25
C PRO A 106 -2.26 -13.71 -17.22
N ASP A 107 -3.26 -12.85 -17.01
CA ASP A 107 -3.45 -11.63 -17.78
C ASP A 107 -4.10 -10.53 -16.91
N ARG A 108 -4.26 -9.34 -17.49
CA ARG A 108 -4.75 -8.15 -16.77
C ARG A 108 -6.20 -8.27 -16.28
N SER A 109 -7.01 -9.18 -16.84
CA SER A 109 -8.40 -9.38 -16.41
C SER A 109 -8.52 -9.91 -14.97
N PHE A 110 -7.46 -10.55 -14.46
CA PHE A 110 -7.39 -11.02 -13.07
C PHE A 110 -7.06 -9.89 -12.07
N ILE A 111 -6.75 -8.69 -12.56
CA ILE A 111 -6.38 -7.55 -11.72
C ILE A 111 -7.65 -6.74 -11.41
N PRO A 112 -7.97 -6.49 -10.13
CA PRO A 112 -9.14 -5.71 -9.75
C PRO A 112 -9.14 -4.31 -10.38
N ASN A 113 -10.32 -3.87 -10.84
CA ASN A 113 -10.53 -2.53 -11.40
C ASN A 113 -10.08 -1.39 -10.46
N SER A 114 -10.13 -1.63 -9.14
CA SER A 114 -9.62 -0.67 -8.15
C SER A 114 -8.12 -0.38 -8.34
N LEU A 115 -7.31 -1.39 -8.68
CA LEU A 115 -5.88 -1.21 -8.99
C LEU A 115 -5.66 -0.63 -10.37
N LEU A 116 -6.36 -1.15 -11.41
CA LEU A 116 -6.25 -0.62 -12.77
C LEU A 116 -6.58 0.88 -12.84
N SER A 117 -7.56 1.33 -12.03
CA SER A 117 -7.91 2.75 -11.96
C SER A 117 -6.80 3.65 -11.38
N LEU A 118 -5.87 3.09 -10.60
CA LEU A 118 -4.75 3.82 -9.99
C LEU A 118 -3.59 4.03 -10.98
N GLU A 119 -3.54 3.31 -12.10
CA GLU A 119 -2.53 3.53 -13.14
C GLU A 119 -2.64 4.94 -13.74
N LYS A 120 -3.87 5.44 -13.89
CA LYS A 120 -4.16 6.83 -14.28
C LYS A 120 -3.61 7.87 -13.30
N ARG A 121 -3.15 7.43 -12.13
CA ARG A 121 -2.61 8.28 -11.05
C ARG A 121 -1.15 7.96 -10.72
N GLY A 122 -0.49 7.17 -11.55
CA GLY A 122 0.94 6.88 -11.48
C GLY A 122 1.32 5.55 -10.84
N LEU A 123 0.38 4.61 -10.67
CA LEU A 123 0.73 3.21 -10.37
C LEU A 123 1.22 2.55 -11.67
N ILE A 124 2.32 1.80 -11.59
CA ILE A 124 2.79 0.94 -12.67
C ILE A 124 2.53 -0.50 -12.24
N ILE A 125 1.86 -1.29 -13.08
CA ILE A 125 1.60 -2.71 -12.81
C ILE A 125 2.34 -3.55 -13.84
N GLU A 126 3.26 -4.38 -13.35
CA GLU A 126 4.10 -5.26 -14.15
C GLU A 126 3.74 -6.72 -13.91
N LEU A 127 3.55 -7.47 -14.99
CA LEU A 127 3.33 -8.91 -14.99
C LEU A 127 4.63 -9.63 -15.33
N CYS A 128 5.25 -10.27 -14.34
CA CYS A 128 6.53 -10.95 -14.47
C CYS A 128 6.38 -12.47 -14.54
N GLU A 129 7.32 -13.13 -15.22
CA GLU A 129 7.43 -14.60 -15.20
C GLU A 129 7.87 -15.11 -13.83
N GLY A 130 7.51 -16.34 -13.48
CA GLY A 130 7.90 -16.96 -12.21
C GLY A 130 7.15 -16.44 -10.98
N ASP A 131 6.90 -17.30 -9.99
CA ASP A 131 6.44 -16.88 -8.66
C ASP A 131 7.57 -16.91 -7.61
N LEU A 132 8.43 -15.88 -7.61
CA LEU A 132 9.42 -15.66 -6.55
C LEU A 132 8.79 -15.20 -5.22
N ARG A 133 7.48 -15.37 -5.04
CA ARG A 133 6.71 -14.96 -3.86
C ARG A 133 6.95 -13.49 -3.52
N SER A 134 7.25 -13.17 -2.25
CA SER A 134 7.52 -11.81 -1.79
C SER A 134 8.79 -11.19 -2.39
N HIS A 135 9.67 -11.99 -2.99
CA HIS A 135 10.97 -11.52 -3.48
C HIS A 135 10.88 -10.80 -4.83
N LYS A 136 9.76 -10.93 -5.55
CA LYS A 136 9.51 -10.24 -6.83
C LYS A 136 9.78 -8.73 -6.75
N LYS A 137 9.38 -8.10 -5.63
CA LYS A 137 9.42 -6.65 -5.45
C LYS A 137 10.82 -6.04 -5.49
N TYR A 138 11.84 -6.71 -4.96
CA TYR A 138 13.22 -6.21 -5.05
C TYR A 138 13.97 -6.85 -6.23
N TYR A 139 13.69 -8.11 -6.55
CA TYR A 139 14.40 -8.82 -7.61
C TYR A 139 14.23 -8.13 -8.97
N TYR A 140 12.99 -7.83 -9.36
CA TYR A 140 12.72 -7.17 -10.64
C TYR A 140 13.08 -5.69 -10.62
N ALA A 141 12.80 -5.01 -9.51
CA ALA A 141 13.10 -3.59 -9.37
C ALA A 141 14.61 -3.31 -9.43
N LEU A 142 15.45 -4.07 -8.70
CA LEU A 142 16.91 -3.90 -8.73
C LEU A 142 17.51 -4.25 -10.10
N ARG A 143 16.92 -5.21 -10.83
CA ARG A 143 17.36 -5.54 -12.20
C ARG A 143 17.03 -4.45 -13.21
N GLN A 144 15.85 -3.84 -13.11
CA GLN A 144 15.39 -2.82 -14.06
C GLN A 144 15.89 -1.41 -13.71
N TYR A 145 16.12 -1.13 -12.43
CA TYR A 145 16.51 0.18 -11.91
C TYR A 145 17.72 0.06 -10.97
N PRO A 146 18.88 -0.41 -11.45
CA PRO A 146 20.04 -0.74 -10.60
C PRO A 146 20.71 0.47 -9.93
N ASN A 147 20.48 1.67 -10.46
CA ASN A 147 21.09 2.92 -10.00
C ASN A 147 20.08 3.83 -9.27
N ASP A 148 18.87 3.36 -8.99
CA ASP A 148 17.81 4.11 -8.32
C ASP A 148 17.61 3.66 -6.87
N ILE A 149 17.02 4.53 -6.04
CA ILE A 149 16.70 4.21 -4.64
C ILE A 149 15.42 3.38 -4.62
N ILE A 150 15.50 2.16 -4.08
CA ILE A 150 14.36 1.24 -3.99
C ILE A 150 13.91 1.06 -2.55
N ILE A 151 12.63 1.34 -2.29
CA ILE A 151 11.93 1.04 -1.02
C ILE A 151 10.97 -0.14 -1.26
N THR A 152 11.02 -1.17 -0.41
CA THR A 152 10.18 -2.39 -0.55
C THR A 152 9.43 -2.81 0.69
#